data_AF-A0A7S1JUU2-F1
#
_entry.id   AF-A0A7S1JUU2-F1
#
_cell.length_a   1.000
_cell.length_b   1.000
_cell.length_c   1.000
_cell.angle_alpha   90.00
_cell.angle_beta   90.00
_cell.angle_gamma   90.00
#
_symmetry.space_group_name_H-M   'P 1'
#
loop_
_entity.id
_entity.type
_entity.pdbx_description
1 polymer ?
#
loop_
_entity_poly.entity_id
_entity_poly.type
_entity_poly.pdbx_seq_one_letter_code
_entity_poly.pdbx_strand_id
1 'polypeptide(L)'
;SSSTTCRDPGCSAQRNSTEIYVRRCDDADLMTAIRWRSDFDKHVLTVNCDKRGWQRTHSDDEWNVYWANVFSVKALFNPETTTQRLRDDQFVNHFPNHYELTRKDLMVKNIRRYRKDCDKESHIQYYNATANGSALPTAPLAPLHDFVPTTYLLPTDYSLFVEEFRKNPQTTWIMKPANKAQGRGIFLVSKLTQLRKWAAGGGGAAGASGT
;
A
#
# COMPACT_ATOMS: atom_id res chain seq x y z
N SER A 1 30.93 0.64 -32.06
CA SER A 1 32.22 0.80 -31.37
C SER A 1 32.01 1.69 -30.15
N SER A 2 31.96 1.08 -28.96
CA SER A 2 32.21 1.67 -27.63
C SER A 2 31.81 0.63 -26.59
N SER A 3 32.73 -0.29 -26.32
CA SER A 3 32.66 -1.31 -25.28
C SER A 3 33.15 -0.72 -23.95
N THR A 4 32.33 -0.74 -22.91
CA THR A 4 32.81 -0.53 -21.53
C THR A 4 32.91 -1.91 -20.87
N THR A 5 34.11 -2.47 -20.90
CA THR A 5 34.47 -3.73 -20.24
C THR A 5 34.55 -3.55 -18.72
N CYS A 6 33.77 -4.34 -18.00
CA CYS A 6 33.93 -4.55 -16.56
C CYS A 6 35.26 -5.29 -16.32
N ARG A 7 36.19 -4.69 -15.58
CA ARG A 7 37.44 -5.33 -15.16
C ARG A 7 37.24 -5.91 -13.77
N ASP A 8 36.80 -7.16 -13.70
CA ASP A 8 36.98 -7.98 -12.49
C ASP A 8 37.20 -9.45 -12.89
N PRO A 9 38.27 -10.14 -12.44
CA PRO A 9 38.66 -11.45 -12.98
C PRO A 9 37.87 -12.64 -12.43
N GLY A 10 36.81 -12.44 -11.64
CA GLY A 10 36.09 -13.52 -10.95
C GLY A 10 34.61 -13.67 -11.28
N CYS A 11 34.03 -12.83 -12.13
CA CYS A 11 32.58 -12.77 -12.31
C CYS A 11 32.08 -13.67 -13.45
N SER A 12 31.86 -14.95 -13.16
CA SER A 12 31.01 -15.80 -14.02
C SER A 12 29.54 -15.59 -13.64
N ALA A 13 28.87 -14.64 -14.29
CA ALA A 13 27.45 -14.43 -14.15
C ALA A 13 26.67 -15.55 -14.87
N GLN A 14 26.31 -16.62 -14.15
CA GLN A 14 25.24 -17.52 -14.58
C GLN A 14 23.91 -17.01 -14.03
N ARG A 15 23.03 -16.61 -14.94
CA ARG A 15 21.63 -16.24 -14.63
C ARG A 15 20.86 -17.51 -14.29
N ASN A 16 20.33 -17.60 -13.07
CA ASN A 16 19.09 -18.33 -12.82
C ASN A 16 18.20 -17.53 -11.87
N SER A 17 16.96 -17.40 -12.32
CA SER A 17 15.84 -16.68 -11.70
C SER A 17 15.41 -17.36 -10.40
N THR A 18 14.93 -16.58 -9.41
CA THR A 18 14.23 -16.95 -8.14
C THR A 18 14.99 -17.01 -6.80
N GLU A 19 16.13 -16.35 -6.62
CA GLU A 19 16.64 -16.04 -5.27
C GLU A 19 16.47 -14.57 -4.90
N ILE A 20 15.80 -14.32 -3.77
CA ILE A 20 15.82 -13.05 -3.06
C ILE A 20 17.30 -12.78 -2.72
N TYR A 21 17.84 -11.68 -3.24
CA TYR A 21 19.24 -11.31 -3.10
C TYR A 21 19.59 -11.08 -1.62
N VAL A 22 20.03 -12.13 -0.91
CA VAL A 22 20.74 -11.97 0.36
C VAL A 22 22.20 -11.77 -0.04
N ARG A 23 22.69 -10.52 0.03
CA ARG A 23 24.14 -10.27 -0.04
C ARG A 23 24.80 -11.13 1.04
N ARG A 24 25.62 -12.10 0.63
CA ARG A 24 26.69 -12.61 1.49
C ARG A 24 27.67 -11.46 1.67
N CYS A 25 27.63 -10.80 2.81
CA CYS A 25 28.76 -9.98 3.24
C CYS A 25 29.85 -10.94 3.72
N ASP A 26 31.09 -10.61 3.38
CA ASP A 26 32.28 -11.39 3.71
C ASP A 26 32.44 -11.58 5.24
N ASP A 27 32.91 -12.79 5.61
CA ASP A 27 32.89 -13.45 6.93
C ASP A 27 33.70 -12.78 8.06
N ALA A 28 34.17 -11.52 7.91
CA ALA A 28 35.10 -10.91 8.88
C ALA A 28 34.61 -9.63 9.58
N ASP A 29 33.45 -9.07 9.23
CA ASP A 29 32.99 -7.76 9.77
C ASP A 29 31.59 -7.78 10.42
N LEU A 30 30.96 -8.95 10.58
CA LEU A 30 29.51 -9.06 10.85
C LEU A 30 29.15 -10.21 11.80
N MET A 31 29.40 -10.07 13.11
CA MET A 31 28.86 -11.02 14.11
C MET A 31 28.24 -10.33 15.34
N THR A 32 27.80 -9.07 15.22
CA THR A 32 26.79 -8.57 16.17
C THR A 32 25.46 -9.21 15.77
N ALA A 33 25.00 -10.17 16.57
CA ALA A 33 23.72 -10.81 16.31
C ALA A 33 22.61 -9.75 16.19
N ILE A 34 21.86 -9.78 15.09
CA ILE A 34 20.77 -8.85 14.82
C ILE A 34 19.78 -8.93 15.98
N ARG A 35 19.45 -7.78 16.57
CA ARG A 35 18.50 -7.67 17.65
C ARG A 35 17.11 -7.38 17.10
N TRP A 36 16.13 -8.18 17.50
CA TRP A 36 14.75 -8.01 17.06
C TRP A 36 13.80 -7.86 18.24
N ARG A 37 12.73 -7.09 18.03
CA ARG A 37 11.64 -6.92 18.99
C ARG A 37 10.28 -6.95 18.28
N SER A 38 9.22 -7.24 19.01
CA SER A 38 7.86 -7.22 18.48
C SER A 38 6.84 -6.84 19.54
N ASP A 39 5.74 -6.21 19.11
CA ASP A 39 4.57 -5.93 19.96
C ASP A 39 3.77 -7.18 20.35
N PHE A 40 3.96 -8.30 19.65
CA PHE A 40 3.21 -9.52 19.87
C PHE A 40 4.03 -10.76 19.58
N ASP A 41 3.77 -11.82 20.33
CA ASP A 41 4.40 -13.11 20.13
C ASP A 41 3.58 -13.95 19.16
N LYS A 42 4.01 -13.92 17.88
CA LYS A 42 3.52 -14.84 16.85
C LYS A 42 4.57 -15.91 16.62
N HIS A 43 4.14 -17.17 16.69
CA HIS A 43 4.99 -18.34 16.48
C HIS A 43 5.79 -18.28 15.18
N VAL A 44 5.19 -17.75 14.10
CA VAL A 44 5.87 -17.59 12.81
C VAL A 44 7.03 -16.59 12.86
N LEU A 45 6.95 -15.57 13.71
CA LEU A 45 8.03 -14.58 13.88
C LEU A 45 9.13 -15.15 14.76
N THR A 46 8.77 -15.71 15.92
CA THR A 46 9.74 -16.25 16.88
C THR A 46 10.59 -17.33 16.22
N VAL A 47 9.97 -18.37 15.65
CA VAL A 47 10.70 -19.46 14.99
C VAL A 47 11.57 -18.99 13.82
N ASN A 48 11.13 -17.97 13.09
CA ASN A 48 11.87 -17.44 11.95
C ASN A 48 13.12 -16.65 12.38
N CYS A 49 13.01 -15.89 13.47
CA CYS A 49 14.11 -15.15 14.06
C CYS A 49 15.10 -16.09 14.78
N ASP A 50 14.59 -17.06 15.54
CA ASP A 50 15.40 -18.07 16.23
C ASP A 50 16.25 -18.88 15.25
N LYS A 51 15.65 -19.33 14.14
CA LYS A 51 16.38 -20.05 13.07
C LYS A 51 17.46 -19.22 12.39
N ARG A 52 17.38 -17.89 12.45
CA ARG A 52 18.40 -16.96 11.92
C ARG A 52 19.46 -16.58 12.95
N GLY A 53 19.34 -17.07 14.19
CA GLY A 53 20.22 -16.68 15.29
C GLY A 53 20.01 -15.23 15.73
N TRP A 54 18.86 -14.62 15.43
CA TRP A 54 18.54 -13.26 15.86
C TRP A 54 18.21 -13.23 17.35
N GLN A 55 18.70 -12.23 18.06
CA GLN A 55 18.52 -12.13 19.50
C GLN A 55 17.29 -11.28 19.81
N ARG A 56 16.36 -11.82 20.61
CA ARG A 56 15.21 -11.04 21.06
C ARG A 56 15.67 -10.01 22.09
N THR A 57 15.26 -8.76 21.91
CA THR A 57 15.54 -7.65 22.83
C THR A 57 14.22 -7.05 23.34
N HIS A 58 14.25 -6.59 24.59
CA HIS A 58 13.19 -5.82 25.21
C HIS A 58 13.57 -4.35 25.42
N SER A 59 14.78 -3.96 24.98
CA SER A 59 15.23 -2.57 25.03
C SER A 59 14.44 -1.71 24.05
N ASP A 60 14.14 -0.47 24.46
CA ASP A 60 13.50 0.52 23.62
C ASP A 60 14.49 1.21 22.66
N ASP A 61 15.77 1.23 23.00
CA ASP A 61 16.80 1.96 22.25
C ASP A 61 17.74 1.02 21.47
N GLU A 62 17.93 -0.22 21.93
CA GLU A 62 18.88 -1.17 21.36
C GLU A 62 18.20 -2.31 20.59
N TRP A 63 17.76 -2.00 19.37
CA TRP A 63 17.16 -2.95 18.43
C TRP A 63 17.53 -2.60 16.98
N ASN A 64 17.53 -3.61 16.11
CA ASN A 64 17.73 -3.44 14.66
C ASN A 64 16.43 -3.67 13.90
N VAL A 65 15.64 -4.68 14.26
CA VAL A 65 14.36 -4.96 13.61
C VAL A 65 13.22 -4.87 14.61
N TYR A 66 12.24 -4.02 14.34
CA TYR A 66 11.02 -3.92 15.12
C TYR A 66 9.82 -4.37 14.30
N TRP A 67 9.29 -5.54 14.65
CA TRP A 67 8.01 -6.02 14.13
C TRP A 67 6.86 -5.42 14.93
N ALA A 68 6.48 -4.21 14.52
CA ALA A 68 5.49 -3.38 15.19
C ALA A 68 4.08 -3.60 14.63
N ASN A 69 3.09 -3.31 15.49
CA ASN A 69 1.69 -3.17 15.14
C ASN A 69 1.42 -1.75 14.58
N VAL A 70 0.25 -1.54 13.99
CA VAL A 70 -0.11 -0.27 13.35
C VAL A 70 -0.15 0.90 14.35
N PHE A 71 -0.48 0.66 15.62
CA PHE A 71 -0.51 1.68 16.66
C PHE A 71 0.92 2.15 17.00
N SER A 72 1.82 1.22 17.28
CA SER A 72 3.23 1.49 17.57
C SER A 72 3.91 2.20 16.39
N VAL A 73 3.65 1.77 15.15
CA VAL A 73 4.15 2.44 13.95
C VAL A 73 3.69 3.88 13.84
N LYS A 74 2.42 4.17 14.17
CA LYS A 74 1.92 5.55 14.13
C LYS A 74 2.58 6.42 15.18
N ALA A 75 2.83 5.89 16.38
CA ALA A 75 3.55 6.61 17.43
C ALA A 75 5.02 6.87 17.02
N LEU A 76 5.69 5.87 16.45
CA LEU A 76 7.08 5.98 15.99
C LEU A 76 7.28 7.06 14.92
N PHE A 77 6.34 7.18 13.98
CA PHE A 77 6.43 8.17 12.90
C PHE A 77 5.74 9.50 13.22
N ASN A 78 5.13 9.64 14.40
CA ASN A 78 4.51 10.90 14.80
C ASN A 78 5.58 11.87 15.34
N PRO A 79 5.77 13.04 14.69
CA PRO A 79 6.79 14.02 15.09
C PRO A 79 6.63 14.55 16.52
N GLU A 80 5.41 14.52 17.07
CA GLU A 80 5.13 15.00 18.43
C GLU A 80 5.48 13.97 19.51
N THR A 81 5.40 12.67 19.18
CA THR A 81 5.64 11.59 20.16
C THR A 81 7.06 11.07 20.10
N THR A 82 7.70 11.14 18.93
CA THR A 82 9.06 10.64 18.74
C THR A 82 9.94 11.79 18.25
N THR A 83 10.83 12.27 19.12
CA THR A 83 11.84 13.30 18.79
C THR A 83 13.01 12.75 17.98
N GLN A 84 13.23 11.43 17.99
CA GLN A 84 14.29 10.75 17.25
C GLN A 84 13.77 10.07 15.99
N ARG A 85 14.37 10.40 14.85
CA ARG A 85 14.19 9.62 13.63
C ARG A 85 14.84 8.24 13.82
N LEU A 86 14.28 7.22 13.17
CA LEU A 86 14.89 5.90 13.11
C LEU A 86 16.34 6.03 12.63
N ARG A 87 17.23 5.26 13.28
CA ARG A 87 18.62 5.14 12.85
C ARG A 87 18.73 4.33 11.56
N ASP A 88 19.85 4.44 10.87
CA ASP A 88 20.09 3.72 9.61
C ASP A 88 20.15 2.19 9.80
N ASP A 89 20.38 1.72 11.02
CA ASP A 89 20.40 0.31 11.42
C ASP A 89 19.04 -0.20 11.95
N GLN A 90 18.01 0.66 11.95
CA GLN A 90 16.68 0.37 12.48
C GLN A 90 15.64 0.20 11.36
N PHE A 91 14.98 -0.95 11.38
CA PHE A 91 13.99 -1.37 10.40
C PHE A 91 12.65 -1.66 11.06
N VAL A 92 11.58 -1.11 10.49
CA VAL A 92 10.19 -1.35 10.92
C VAL A 92 9.41 -1.96 9.77
N ASN A 93 8.51 -2.91 10.08
CA ASN A 93 7.72 -3.66 9.11
C ASN A 93 6.58 -2.87 8.42
N HIS A 94 6.51 -1.55 8.60
CA HIS A 94 5.47 -0.70 8.02
C HIS A 94 6.05 0.60 7.47
N PHE A 95 5.62 0.95 6.26
CA PHE A 95 5.90 2.27 5.70
C PHE A 95 5.02 3.36 6.36
N PRO A 96 5.57 4.58 6.53
CA PRO A 96 4.76 5.76 6.83
C PRO A 96 3.61 5.90 5.82
N ASN A 97 2.43 6.31 6.28
CA ASN A 97 1.24 6.51 5.44
C ASN A 97 0.80 5.28 4.61
N HIS A 98 1.15 4.06 5.02
CA HIS A 98 0.73 2.82 4.35
C HIS A 98 -0.79 2.68 4.14
N TYR A 99 -1.59 3.42 4.92
CA TYR A 99 -3.05 3.43 4.82
C TYR A 99 -3.58 4.06 3.51
N GLU A 100 -2.76 4.84 2.79
CA GLU A 100 -3.13 5.45 1.50
C GLU A 100 -3.51 4.42 0.44
N LEU A 101 -2.88 3.24 0.49
CA LEU A 101 -3.17 2.13 -0.42
C LEU A 101 -3.92 0.99 0.24
N THR A 102 -3.89 0.85 1.57
CA THR A 102 -4.54 -0.29 2.24
C THR A 102 -5.96 0.01 2.73
N ARG A 103 -6.34 1.29 2.90
CA ARG A 103 -7.73 1.69 3.15
C ARG A 103 -8.51 1.82 1.85
N LYS A 104 -9.74 1.29 1.82
CA LYS A 104 -10.55 1.20 0.59
C LYS A 104 -10.92 2.57 0.03
N ASP A 105 -11.27 3.52 0.90
CA ASP A 105 -11.63 4.88 0.51
C ASP A 105 -10.44 5.65 -0.06
N LEU A 106 -9.28 5.55 0.58
CA LEU A 106 -8.05 6.21 0.10
C LEU A 106 -7.51 5.55 -1.18
N MET A 107 -7.55 4.22 -1.27
CA MET A 107 -7.19 3.50 -2.49
C MET A 107 -8.01 4.00 -3.69
N VAL A 108 -9.35 4.11 -3.54
CA VAL A 108 -10.23 4.62 -4.61
C VAL A 108 -9.89 6.07 -4.96
N LYS A 109 -9.64 6.94 -3.97
CA LYS A 109 -9.23 8.33 -4.23
C LYS A 109 -7.89 8.40 -4.99
N ASN A 110 -6.91 7.62 -4.57
CA ASN A 110 -5.58 7.59 -5.18
C ASN A 110 -5.62 7.03 -6.61
N ILE A 111 -6.40 5.97 -6.85
CA ILE A 111 -6.61 5.43 -8.20
C ILE A 111 -7.31 6.47 -9.09
N ARG A 112 -8.36 7.14 -8.60
CA ARG A 112 -9.05 8.21 -9.35
C ARG A 112 -8.11 9.38 -9.67
N ARG A 113 -7.27 9.79 -8.72
CA ARG A 113 -6.25 10.83 -8.93
C ARG A 113 -5.25 10.40 -10.01
N TYR A 114 -4.73 9.18 -9.91
CA TYR A 114 -3.80 8.61 -10.87
C TYR A 114 -4.40 8.57 -12.29
N ARG A 115 -5.65 8.11 -12.45
CA ARG A 115 -6.37 8.12 -13.73
C ARG A 115 -6.41 9.52 -14.35
N LYS A 116 -6.83 10.51 -13.56
CA LYS A 116 -6.90 11.90 -14.00
C LYS A 116 -5.54 12.47 -14.41
N ASP A 117 -4.46 12.07 -13.74
CA ASP A 117 -3.12 12.54 -14.06
C ASP A 117 -2.59 11.89 -15.34
N CYS A 118 -2.83 10.59 -15.57
CA CYS A 118 -2.53 9.95 -16.85
C CYS A 118 -3.29 10.59 -18.01
N ASP A 119 -4.57 10.92 -17.83
CA ASP A 119 -5.37 11.58 -18.86
C ASP A 119 -4.79 12.96 -19.22
N LYS A 120 -4.36 13.75 -18.22
CA LYS A 120 -3.69 15.03 -18.45
C LYS A 120 -2.35 14.86 -19.15
N GLU A 121 -1.51 13.92 -18.72
CA GLU A 121 -0.21 13.65 -19.33
C GLU A 121 -0.35 13.24 -20.79
N SER A 122 -1.33 12.39 -21.11
CA SER A 122 -1.64 11.99 -22.48
C SER A 122 -2.13 13.18 -23.32
N HIS A 123 -2.94 14.07 -22.73
CA HIS A 123 -3.40 15.29 -23.39
C HIS A 123 -2.25 16.26 -23.67
N ILE A 124 -1.32 16.42 -22.71
CA ILE A 124 -0.11 17.26 -22.87
C ILE A 124 0.81 16.67 -23.94
N GLN A 125 1.05 15.36 -23.93
CA GLN A 125 1.85 14.68 -24.96
C GLN A 125 1.25 14.83 -26.35
N TYR A 126 -0.07 14.70 -26.48
CA TYR A 126 -0.77 14.92 -27.74
C TYR A 126 -0.57 16.35 -28.25
N TYR A 127 -0.80 17.37 -27.41
CA TYR A 127 -0.63 18.77 -27.80
C TYR A 127 0.82 19.07 -28.24
N ASN A 128 1.81 18.60 -27.48
CA ASN A 128 3.22 18.77 -27.82
C ASN A 128 3.63 18.06 -29.11
N ALA A 129 3.05 16.88 -29.40
CA ALA A 129 3.32 16.17 -30.65
C ALA A 129 2.74 16.94 -31.85
N THR A 130 1.51 17.46 -31.72
CA THR A 130 0.89 18.28 -32.77
C THR A 130 1.61 19.61 -33.01
N ALA A 131 2.15 20.24 -31.96
CA ALA A 131 2.90 21.49 -32.08
C ALA A 131 4.29 21.31 -32.72
N ASN A 132 4.94 20.17 -32.50
CA ASN A 132 6.29 19.89 -33.00
C ASN A 132 6.31 19.10 -34.32
N GLY A 133 5.13 18.83 -34.91
CA GLY A 133 5.00 18.03 -36.13
C GLY A 133 5.48 16.58 -35.99
N SER A 134 5.61 16.08 -34.75
CA SER A 134 6.01 14.69 -34.51
C SER A 134 4.80 13.76 -34.64
N ALA A 135 5.03 12.55 -35.13
CA ALA A 135 3.98 11.56 -35.36
C ALA A 135 3.16 11.33 -34.07
N LEU A 136 1.83 11.39 -34.19
CA LEU A 136 0.92 11.12 -33.08
C LEU A 136 1.26 9.76 -32.44
N PRO A 137 1.31 9.67 -31.10
CA PRO A 137 1.30 8.39 -30.40
C PRO A 137 0.05 7.60 -30.85
N THR A 138 0.25 6.50 -31.59
CA THR A 138 -0.81 5.85 -32.39
C THR A 138 -1.65 4.84 -31.61
N ALA A 139 -1.68 4.92 -30.28
CA ALA A 139 -2.60 4.13 -29.47
C ALA A 139 -2.93 4.91 -28.20
N PRO A 140 -4.21 5.00 -27.81
CA PRO A 140 -4.52 5.27 -26.41
C PRO A 140 -3.80 4.17 -25.65
N LEU A 141 -2.86 4.53 -24.77
CA LEU A 141 -2.34 3.58 -23.79
C LEU A 141 -3.58 3.00 -23.12
N ALA A 142 -3.92 1.74 -23.45
CA ALA A 142 -5.10 1.09 -22.94
C ALA A 142 -5.10 1.33 -21.43
N PRO A 143 -6.21 1.81 -20.85
CA PRO A 143 -6.19 2.31 -19.49
C PRO A 143 -5.68 1.18 -18.60
N LEU A 144 -4.45 1.31 -18.09
CA LEU A 144 -3.75 0.33 -17.24
C LEU A 144 -4.54 0.00 -15.95
N HIS A 145 -5.73 0.56 -15.81
CA HIS A 145 -6.53 0.68 -14.62
C HIS A 145 -7.97 0.12 -14.75
N ASP A 146 -8.28 -0.65 -15.80
CA ASP A 146 -9.59 -1.31 -15.96
C ASP A 146 -9.81 -2.50 -14.99
N PHE A 147 -8.79 -2.86 -14.21
CA PHE A 147 -8.91 -3.90 -13.18
C PHE A 147 -9.65 -3.44 -11.92
N VAL A 148 -9.93 -2.14 -11.78
CA VAL A 148 -10.57 -1.58 -10.58
C VAL A 148 -12.06 -1.35 -10.87
N PRO A 149 -12.96 -2.09 -10.18
CA PRO A 149 -14.39 -1.97 -10.43
C PRO A 149 -14.90 -0.56 -10.11
N THR A 150 -15.95 -0.14 -10.82
CA THR A 150 -16.64 1.12 -10.54
C THR A 150 -17.02 1.18 -9.07
N THR A 151 -16.52 2.21 -8.39
CA THR A 151 -16.65 2.37 -6.93
C THR A 151 -17.06 3.79 -6.62
N TYR A 152 -17.95 3.97 -5.64
CA TYR A 152 -18.45 5.26 -5.17
C TYR A 152 -18.21 5.42 -3.66
N LEU A 153 -17.80 6.61 -3.23
CA LEU A 153 -17.50 6.93 -1.84
C LEU A 153 -18.70 7.61 -1.17
N LEU A 154 -19.43 6.90 -0.31
CA LEU A 154 -20.56 7.48 0.43
C LEU A 154 -20.09 8.20 1.70
N PRO A 155 -20.70 9.33 2.09
CA PRO A 155 -21.88 9.97 1.46
C PRO A 155 -21.54 10.85 0.25
N THR A 156 -20.27 11.21 0.03
CA THR A 156 -19.81 12.21 -0.94
C THR A 156 -20.31 11.96 -2.37
N ASP A 157 -20.27 10.72 -2.83
CA ASP A 157 -20.64 10.31 -4.19
C ASP A 157 -22.06 9.72 -4.26
N TYR A 158 -22.91 9.95 -3.25
CA TYR A 158 -24.24 9.32 -3.19
C TYR A 158 -25.09 9.64 -4.42
N SER A 159 -25.14 10.90 -4.85
CA SER A 159 -25.92 11.31 -6.04
C SER A 159 -25.44 10.61 -7.31
N LEU A 160 -24.12 10.51 -7.51
CA LEU A 160 -23.51 9.81 -8.64
C LEU A 160 -23.85 8.31 -8.63
N PHE A 161 -23.83 7.70 -7.44
CA PHE A 161 -24.24 6.31 -7.29
C PHE A 161 -25.72 6.10 -7.63
N VAL A 162 -26.60 7.00 -7.18
CA VAL A 162 -28.05 6.92 -7.48
C VAL A 162 -28.31 7.02 -8.98
N GLU A 163 -27.60 7.89 -9.69
CA GLU A 163 -27.68 7.99 -11.15
C GLU A 163 -27.24 6.69 -11.83
N GLU A 164 -26.10 6.13 -11.44
CA GLU A 164 -25.60 4.88 -12.02
C GLU A 164 -26.52 3.69 -11.73
N PHE A 165 -27.05 3.61 -10.50
CA PHE A 165 -28.00 2.57 -10.12
C PHE A 165 -29.27 2.63 -10.96
N ARG A 166 -29.76 3.83 -11.30
CA ARG A 166 -30.96 4.01 -12.14
C ARG A 166 -30.71 3.60 -13.60
N LYS A 167 -29.49 3.79 -14.12
CA LYS A 167 -29.11 3.34 -15.47
C LYS A 167 -29.10 1.82 -15.57
N ASN A 168 -28.58 1.16 -14.53
CA ASN A 168 -28.37 -0.29 -14.51
C ASN A 168 -29.02 -0.94 -13.28
N PRO A 169 -30.36 -1.00 -13.18
CA PRO A 169 -31.07 -1.42 -11.96
C PRO A 169 -30.92 -2.91 -11.64
N GLN A 170 -30.51 -3.73 -12.60
CA GLN A 170 -30.27 -5.17 -12.41
C GLN A 170 -28.89 -5.47 -11.80
N THR A 171 -28.00 -4.49 -11.75
CA THR A 171 -26.64 -4.67 -11.22
C THR A 171 -26.67 -4.79 -9.70
N THR A 172 -26.06 -5.86 -9.19
CA THR A 172 -25.84 -6.03 -7.75
C THR A 172 -24.58 -5.31 -7.32
N TRP A 173 -24.69 -4.47 -6.30
CA TRP A 173 -23.57 -3.71 -5.74
C TRP A 173 -23.12 -4.30 -4.42
N ILE A 174 -21.86 -4.05 -4.04
CA ILE A 174 -21.30 -4.48 -2.76
C ILE A 174 -20.88 -3.26 -1.95
N MET A 175 -21.51 -3.08 -0.79
CA MET A 175 -21.11 -2.03 0.15
C MET A 175 -20.03 -2.56 1.09
N LYS A 176 -18.94 -1.80 1.22
CA LYS A 176 -17.83 -2.13 2.12
C LYS A 176 -17.48 -0.94 3.03
N PRO A 177 -17.35 -1.15 4.35
CA PRO A 177 -16.82 -0.13 5.24
C PRO A 177 -15.33 0.14 4.95
N ALA A 178 -14.95 1.42 4.97
CA ALA A 178 -13.60 1.88 4.65
C ALA A 178 -12.52 1.21 5.52
N ASN A 179 -12.74 1.19 6.84
CA ASN A 179 -11.72 0.86 7.84
C ASN A 179 -11.91 -0.52 8.51
N LYS A 180 -12.74 -1.40 7.95
CA LYS A 180 -12.92 -2.77 8.47
C LYS A 180 -12.39 -3.84 7.52
N ALA A 181 -12.06 -4.99 8.08
CA ALA A 181 -11.60 -6.19 7.38
C ALA A 181 -12.43 -7.41 7.78
N GLN A 182 -12.05 -8.60 7.28
CA GLN A 182 -12.67 -9.89 7.62
C GLN A 182 -14.16 -10.01 7.26
N GLY A 183 -14.61 -9.32 6.21
CA GLY A 183 -16.02 -9.35 5.77
C GLY A 183 -17.01 -8.60 6.66
N ARG A 184 -16.57 -8.06 7.81
CA ARG A 184 -17.46 -7.40 8.77
C ARG A 184 -18.07 -6.12 8.21
N GLY A 185 -19.40 -6.07 8.19
CA GLY A 185 -20.17 -4.93 7.68
C GLY A 185 -20.25 -4.85 6.16
N ILE A 186 -19.83 -5.89 5.44
CA ILE A 186 -20.09 -6.01 4.01
C ILE A 186 -21.54 -6.46 3.80
N PHE A 187 -22.22 -5.86 2.83
CA PHE A 187 -23.54 -6.32 2.40
C PHE A 187 -23.77 -6.01 0.91
N LEU A 188 -24.68 -6.77 0.32
CA LEU A 188 -25.09 -6.59 -1.08
C LEU A 188 -26.24 -5.60 -1.16
N VAL A 189 -26.21 -4.78 -2.20
CA VAL A 189 -27.21 -3.75 -2.49
C VAL A 189 -27.82 -4.05 -3.84
N SER A 190 -29.12 -4.35 -3.82
CA SER A 190 -29.96 -4.54 -5.00
C SER A 190 -31.16 -3.60 -5.01
N LYS A 191 -31.35 -2.79 -3.95
CA LYS A 191 -32.41 -1.77 -3.85
C LYS A 191 -31.85 -0.50 -3.21
N LEU A 192 -32.13 0.66 -3.81
CA LEU A 192 -31.69 1.97 -3.28
C LEU A 192 -32.14 2.25 -1.84
N THR A 193 -33.30 1.72 -1.42
CA THR A 193 -33.81 1.88 -0.06
C THR A 193 -32.87 1.33 1.01
N GLN A 194 -32.03 0.35 0.67
CA GLN A 194 -31.03 -0.22 1.58
C GLN A 194 -29.92 0.77 1.94
N LEU A 195 -29.73 1.84 1.15
CA LEU A 195 -28.65 2.81 1.36
C LEU A 195 -29.06 4.08 2.11
N ARG A 196 -30.34 4.20 2.53
CA ARG A 196 -30.86 5.40 3.19
C ARG A 196 -30.03 5.85 4.40
N LYS A 197 -29.52 4.91 5.20
CA LYS A 197 -28.68 5.20 6.37
C LYS A 197 -27.35 5.87 6.02
N TRP A 198 -26.84 5.67 4.80
CA TRP A 198 -25.54 6.16 4.34
C TRP A 198 -25.64 7.35 3.38
N ALA A 199 -26.86 7.73 3.00
CA ALA A 199 -27.13 8.88 2.14
C ALA A 199 -26.85 10.23 2.83
N ALA A 200 -27.08 10.33 4.14
CA ALA A 200 -27.08 11.60 4.88
C ALA A 200 -25.85 11.81 5.79
N GLY A 201 -24.74 11.08 5.58
CA GLY A 201 -23.54 11.21 6.41
C GLY A 201 -23.62 10.64 7.84
N GLY A 202 -24.78 10.15 8.28
CA GLY A 202 -25.02 9.59 9.62
C GLY A 202 -24.48 8.17 9.87
N GLY A 203 -23.48 7.72 9.12
CA GLY A 203 -22.90 6.37 9.24
C GLY A 203 -21.79 6.24 10.29
N GLY A 204 -21.44 7.30 11.01
CA GLY A 204 -20.34 7.33 11.96
C GLY A 204 -20.78 7.64 13.39
N ALA A 205 -21.31 6.63 14.11
CA ALA A 205 -21.27 6.48 15.57
C ALA A 205 -22.27 5.37 16.00
N ALA A 206 -21.81 4.13 16.04
CA ALA A 206 -22.42 3.07 16.86
C ALA A 206 -21.38 1.97 17.03
N GLY A 207 -20.65 2.03 18.14
CA GLY A 207 -19.59 1.09 18.49
C GLY A 207 -18.55 1.67 19.44
N ALA A 208 -18.97 2.50 20.40
CA ALA A 208 -18.20 2.85 21.59
C ALA A 208 -19.07 2.51 22.81
N SER A 209 -18.97 1.27 23.28
CA SER A 209 -19.05 0.81 24.68
C SER A 209 -19.27 -0.71 24.69
N GLY A 210 -18.63 -1.39 25.63
CA GLY A 210 -18.80 -2.83 25.86
C GLY A 210 -17.48 -3.54 26.11
N THR A 211 -16.89 -3.23 27.28
CA THR A 211 -15.95 -4.03 28.10
C THR A 211 -14.97 -4.97 27.41
#